data_AF-A0A158E9D9-F1
#
_entry.id   AF-A0A158E9D9-F1
#
_cell.length_a   1.000
_cell.length_b   1.000
_cell.length_c   1.000
_cell.angle_alpha   90.00
_cell.angle_beta   90.00
_cell.angle_gamma   90.00
#
_symmetry.space_group_name_H-M   'P 1'
#
loop_
_entity.id
_entity.type
_entity.pdbx_description
1 polymer ?
#
loop_
_entity_poly.entity_id
_entity_poly.type
_entity_poly.pdbx_seq_one_letter_code
_entity_poly.pdbx_strand_id
1 'polypeptide(L)'
;MLAITRENVRSEAAKLADKEDATLWRWFSELYEEGRIRWCRSAHGWLVSVDHRHLATEPDFDAAIRVSRERYYSGRLKRAELRR
;
A
#
# COMPACT_ATOMS: atom_id res chain seq x y z
N MET A 1 -10.27 -23.38 29.08
CA MET A 1 -9.20 -22.36 28.93
C MET A 1 -8.62 -22.33 27.50
N LEU A 2 -9.47 -22.49 26.46
CA LEU A 2 -9.08 -22.55 25.03
C LEU A 2 -9.82 -21.53 24.15
N ALA A 3 -10.87 -20.88 24.69
CA ALA A 3 -11.66 -19.87 23.97
C ALA A 3 -11.00 -18.48 24.04
N ILE A 4 -10.42 -18.12 25.19
CA ILE A 4 -9.76 -16.83 25.45
C ILE A 4 -8.56 -16.61 24.51
N THR A 5 -7.83 -17.67 24.15
CA THR A 5 -6.69 -17.58 23.24
C THR A 5 -7.10 -17.27 21.80
N ARG A 6 -8.26 -17.76 21.33
CA ARG A 6 -8.78 -17.50 19.98
C ARG A 6 -9.33 -16.09 19.81
N GLU A 7 -10.03 -15.57 20.81
CA GLU A 7 -10.52 -14.18 20.80
C GLU A 7 -9.38 -13.17 20.84
N ASN A 8 -8.34 -13.42 21.64
CA ASN A 8 -7.16 -12.56 21.69
C ASN A 8 -6.41 -12.56 20.35
N VAL A 9 -6.22 -13.72 19.71
CA VAL A 9 -5.56 -13.80 18.38
C VAL A 9 -6.36 -13.06 17.31
N ARG A 10 -7.69 -13.16 17.32
CA ARG A 10 -8.55 -12.43 16.36
C ARG A 10 -8.55 -10.92 16.60
N SER A 11 -8.55 -10.49 17.86
CA SER A 11 -8.49 -9.07 18.24
C SER A 11 -7.16 -8.43 17.83
N GLU A 12 -6.04 -9.10 18.07
CA GLU A 12 -4.72 -8.63 17.64
C GLU A 12 -4.58 -8.60 16.11
N ALA A 13 -5.12 -9.60 15.40
CA ALA A 13 -5.15 -9.61 13.94
C ALA A 13 -5.97 -8.43 13.37
N ALA A 14 -7.12 -8.12 13.98
CA ALA A 14 -7.95 -6.98 13.58
C ALA A 14 -7.21 -5.64 13.82
N LYS A 15 -6.60 -5.45 14.98
CA LYS A 15 -5.81 -4.25 15.29
C LYS A 15 -4.62 -4.07 14.34
N LEU A 16 -3.98 -5.17 13.95
CA LEU A 16 -2.87 -5.13 12.99
C LEU A 16 -3.36 -4.69 11.60
N ALA A 17 -4.46 -5.28 11.13
CA ALA A 17 -5.08 -4.87 9.86
C ALA A 17 -5.48 -3.38 9.87
N ASP A 18 -6.11 -2.91 10.95
CA ASP A 18 -6.48 -1.50 11.11
C ASP A 18 -5.24 -0.58 11.06
N LYS A 19 -4.14 -0.99 11.71
CA LYS A 19 -2.89 -0.22 11.71
C LYS A 19 -2.24 -0.19 10.34
N GLU A 20 -2.24 -1.31 9.62
CA GLU A 20 -1.71 -1.41 8.27
C GLU A 20 -2.50 -0.53 7.30
N ASP A 21 -3.82 -0.54 7.40
CA ASP A 21 -4.72 0.28 6.60
C ASP A 21 -4.55 1.77 6.91
N ALA A 22 -4.46 2.14 8.19
CA ALA A 22 -4.19 3.52 8.57
C ALA A 22 -2.85 4.02 8.02
N THR A 23 -1.84 3.14 7.94
CA THR A 23 -0.52 3.49 7.40
C THR A 23 -0.55 3.56 5.86
N LEU A 24 -1.32 2.70 5.20
CA LEU A 24 -1.57 2.75 3.76
C LEU A 24 -2.22 4.07 3.37
N TRP A 25 -3.29 4.46 4.07
CA TRP A 25 -4.03 5.67 3.76
C TRP A 25 -3.26 6.94 4.09
N ARG A 26 -2.46 6.96 5.16
CA ARG A 26 -1.54 8.09 5.41
C ARG A 26 -0.57 8.30 4.25
N TRP A 27 0.09 7.23 3.80
CA TRP A 27 1.00 7.29 2.65
C TRP A 27 0.30 7.74 1.37
N PHE A 28 -0.93 7.26 1.13
CA PHE A 28 -1.72 7.66 -0.03
C PHE A 28 -2.08 9.16 0.03
N SER A 29 -2.60 9.63 1.16
CA SER A 29 -3.01 11.03 1.34
C SER A 29 -1.85 11.99 1.16
N GLU A 30 -0.68 11.70 1.73
CA GLU A 30 0.53 12.52 1.56
C GLU A 30 0.88 12.68 0.06
N LEU A 31 0.91 11.58 -0.70
CA LEU A 31 1.21 11.66 -2.14
C LEU A 31 0.11 12.32 -2.96
N TYR A 32 -1.14 12.19 -2.53
CA TYR A 32 -2.30 12.81 -3.17
C TYR A 32 -2.27 14.33 -2.99
N GLU A 33 -2.04 14.80 -1.77
CA GLU A 33 -1.92 16.22 -1.45
C GLU A 33 -0.74 16.87 -2.18
N GLU A 34 0.37 16.14 -2.34
CA GLU A 34 1.53 16.58 -3.13
C GLU A 34 1.31 16.46 -4.65
N GLY A 35 0.19 15.89 -5.12
CA GLY A 35 -0.10 15.69 -6.55
C GLY A 35 0.83 14.70 -7.25
N ARG A 36 1.51 13.85 -6.50
CA ARG A 36 2.55 12.93 -6.99
C ARG A 36 2.01 11.58 -7.41
N ILE A 37 0.91 11.15 -6.80
CA ILE A 37 0.21 9.91 -7.18
C ILE A 37 -0.83 10.20 -8.26
N ARG A 38 -0.89 9.32 -9.26
CA ARG A 38 -1.93 9.28 -10.29
C ARG A 38 -2.48 7.87 -10.40
N TRP A 39 -3.79 7.77 -10.60
CA TRP A 39 -4.44 6.49 -10.84
C TRP A 39 -5.48 6.61 -11.95
N CYS A 40 -5.69 5.52 -12.68
CA CYS A 40 -6.73 5.43 -13.69
C CYS A 40 -7.30 4.01 -13.79
N ARG A 41 -8.60 3.92 -14.07
CA ARG A 41 -9.25 2.65 -14.42
C ARG A 41 -9.09 2.41 -15.92
N SER A 42 -8.62 1.21 -16.27
CA SER A 42 -8.44 0.75 -17.65
C SER A 42 -9.18 -0.56 -17.91
N ALA A 43 -9.09 -1.06 -19.15
CA ALA A 43 -9.54 -2.40 -19.52
C ALA A 43 -8.82 -3.54 -18.77
N HIS A 44 -7.62 -3.28 -18.23
CA HIS A 44 -6.79 -4.28 -17.54
C HIS A 44 -6.77 -4.10 -16.02
N GLY A 45 -7.60 -3.20 -15.48
CA GLY A 45 -7.66 -2.89 -14.06
C GLY A 45 -7.23 -1.46 -13.74
N TRP A 46 -6.90 -1.24 -12.47
CA TRP A 46 -6.44 0.02 -11.90
C TRP A 46 -4.94 0.17 -12.06
N LEU A 47 -4.53 1.16 -12.84
CA LEU A 47 -3.14 1.57 -12.94
C LEU A 47 -2.85 2.63 -11.89
N VAL A 48 -1.70 2.51 -11.24
CA VAL A 48 -1.21 3.47 -10.26
C VAL A 48 0.22 3.85 -10.60
N SER A 49 0.48 5.14 -10.59
CA SER A 49 1.79 5.74 -10.85
C SER A 49 2.13 6.77 -9.79
N VAL A 50 3.40 6.84 -9.38
CA VAL A 50 3.91 7.86 -8.45
C VAL A 50 5.15 8.49 -9.06
N ASP A 51 5.27 9.82 -9.02
CA ASP A 51 6.41 10.55 -9.60
C ASP A 51 6.66 10.18 -11.08
N HIS A 52 5.58 10.08 -11.86
CA HIS A 52 5.58 9.66 -13.27
C HIS A 52 6.06 8.22 -13.53
N ARG A 53 6.28 7.43 -12.49
CA ARG A 53 6.66 6.02 -12.61
C ARG A 53 5.44 5.14 -12.37
N HIS A 54 5.15 4.26 -13.32
CA HIS A 54 4.16 3.21 -13.13
C HIS A 54 4.62 2.24 -12.03
N LEU A 55 3.75 1.98 -11.07
CA LEU A 55 4.02 1.08 -9.95
C LEU A 55 3.22 -0.20 -10.03
N ALA A 56 1.90 -0.15 -10.25
CA ALA A 56 1.08 -1.36 -10.29
C ALA A 56 -0.09 -1.24 -11.26
N THR A 57 -0.51 -2.40 -11.78
CA THR A 57 -1.79 -2.61 -12.48
C THR A 57 -2.46 -3.79 -11.81
N GLU A 58 -3.58 -3.57 -11.13
CA GLU A 58 -4.29 -4.62 -10.39
C GLU A 58 -5.80 -4.55 -10.68
N PRO A 59 -6.56 -5.66 -10.57
CA PRO A 59 -7.99 -5.66 -10.87
C PRO A 59 -8.80 -4.73 -9.94
N ASP A 60 -8.37 -4.60 -8.67
CA ASP A 60 -9.05 -3.83 -7.64
C ASP A 60 -8.25 -2.60 -7.22
N PHE A 61 -8.95 -1.52 -6.85
CA PHE A 61 -8.30 -0.27 -6.47
C PHE A 61 -7.44 -0.45 -5.21
N ASP A 62 -7.99 -1.07 -4.16
CA ASP A 62 -7.24 -1.31 -2.91
C ASP A 62 -5.97 -2.13 -3.16
N ALA A 63 -6.09 -3.21 -3.93
CA ALA A 63 -4.95 -4.04 -4.33
C ALA A 63 -3.89 -3.20 -5.09
N ALA A 64 -4.33 -2.36 -6.04
CA ALA A 64 -3.43 -1.50 -6.80
C ALA A 64 -2.66 -0.53 -5.89
N ILE A 65 -3.32 0.05 -4.89
CA ILE A 65 -2.70 0.96 -3.91
C ILE A 65 -1.72 0.22 -3.00
N ARG A 66 -2.08 -0.97 -2.48
CA ARG A 66 -1.19 -1.80 -1.65
C ARG A 66 0.07 -2.22 -2.40
N VAL A 67 -0.08 -2.80 -3.59
CA VAL A 67 1.05 -3.25 -4.42
C VAL A 67 1.92 -2.07 -4.84
N SER A 68 1.31 -0.92 -5.14
CA SER A 68 2.07 0.30 -5.45
C SER A 68 2.92 0.77 -4.28
N ARG A 69 2.37 0.77 -3.06
CA ARG A 69 3.11 1.16 -1.85
C ARG A 69 4.34 0.28 -1.64
N GLU A 70 4.17 -1.04 -1.75
CA GLU A 70 5.27 -1.99 -1.60
C GLU A 70 6.38 -1.73 -2.63
N ARG A 71 6.01 -1.57 -3.90
CA ARG A 71 6.95 -1.29 -5.00
C ARG A 71 7.61 0.08 -4.86
N TYR A 72 6.91 1.07 -4.33
CA TYR A 72 7.45 2.40 -4.04
C TYR A 72 8.60 2.32 -3.03
N TYR A 73 8.40 1.64 -1.90
CA TYR A 73 9.45 1.48 -0.88
C TYR A 73 10.61 0.59 -1.35
N SER A 74 10.33 -0.54 -2.01
CA SER A 74 11.37 -1.39 -2.60
C SER A 74 12.23 -0.61 -3.60
N GLY A 75 11.61 0.22 -4.44
CA GLY A 75 12.32 1.09 -5.39
C GLY A 75 13.17 2.17 -4.72
N ARG A 76 12.73 2.72 -3.57
CA ARG A 76 13.52 3.69 -2.79
C ARG A 76 14.72 3.05 -2.13
N LEU A 77 14.58 1.85 -1.58
CA LEU A 77 15.68 1.09 -0.97
C LEU A 77 16.79 0.81 -1.99
N LYS A 78 16.43 0.27 -3.17
CA LYS A 78 17.39 0.01 -4.26
C LYS A 78 18.16 1.27 -4.67
N ARG A 79 17.50 2.44 -4.71
CA ARG A 79 18.16 3.71 -5.05
C ARG A 79 19.08 4.23 -3.95
N ALA A 80 18.79 3.94 -2.68
CA ALA A 80 19.66 4.32 -1.57
C ALA A 80 20.94 3.47 -1.53
N GLU A 81 20.83 2.17 -1.83
CA GLU A 81 21.97 1.26 -1.94
C GLU A 81 22.92 1.64 -3.08
N LEU A 82 22.39 1.99 -4.25
CA LEU A 82 23.18 2.44 -5.41
C LEU A 82 23.95 3.77 -5.19
N ARG A 83 23.67 4.50 -4.09
CA ARG A 83 24.30 5.78 -3.77
C ARG A 83 25.37 5.69 -2.67
N ARG A 84 25.63 4.49 -2.13
CA ARG A 84 26.73 4.20 -1.19
C ARG A 84 27.93 3.66 -1.93
#